data_AF-A0AAD6VJT7-F1
#
_entry.id   AF-A0AAD6VJT7-F1
#
_cell.length_a   1.000
_cell.length_b   1.000
_cell.length_c   1.000
_cell.angle_alpha   90.00
_cell.angle_beta   90.00
_cell.angle_gamma   90.00
#
_symmetry.space_group_name_H-M   'P 1'
#
loop_
_entity.id
_entity.type
_entity.pdbx_description
1 polymer ?
#
loop_
_entity_poly.entity_id
_entity_poly.type
_entity_poly.pdbx_seq_one_letter_code
_entity_poly.pdbx_strand_id
1 'polypeptide(L)'
;MTERRYRRALDEVERLVVQRLLEMTKLGASSVAYKLREKIGKALKTCATAIQRALKDYNSAAAQLSPPRQQLTWAQVADITTVGGFDLLRDTRSDIRKLEWANPEHREATLLYLGISGHNEEIKRLNFEIPRLLTFMIDDHADYVRAIRSHISPSVSGLPLAHELSTQWQLRTNINCCIVEQLVRTSRLSGFTGSLLPSEREGREVDYSICLPDWATDTLGLEIVDDFDEAEETQNMDDDLVDCVMDQLFI
;
A
#
# COMPACT_ATOMS: atom_id res chain seq x y z
N MET A 1 -26.56 30.65 27.57
CA MET A 1 -27.13 30.49 26.20
C MET A 1 -26.17 30.96 25.11
N THR A 2 -25.48 32.09 25.29
CA THR A 2 -24.48 32.66 24.35
C THR A 2 -23.35 31.69 24.01
N GLU A 3 -22.76 31.02 24.99
CA GLU A 3 -21.68 30.04 24.75
C GLU A 3 -22.13 28.82 23.92
N ARG A 4 -23.34 28.31 24.15
CA ARG A 4 -23.90 27.22 23.34
C ARG A 4 -24.10 27.63 21.88
N ARG A 5 -24.54 28.88 21.66
CA ARG A 5 -24.71 29.44 20.30
C ARG A 5 -23.37 29.60 19.60
N TYR A 6 -22.35 30.07 20.31
CA TYR A 6 -20.98 30.14 19.82
C TYR A 6 -20.45 28.76 19.40
N ARG A 7 -20.55 27.74 20.27
CA ARG A 7 -20.07 26.39 19.94
C ARG A 7 -20.78 25.79 18.72
N ARG A 8 -22.09 25.98 18.58
CA ARG A 8 -22.82 25.52 17.38
C ARG A 8 -22.37 26.24 16.11
N ALA A 9 -22.13 27.55 16.18
CA ALA A 9 -21.64 28.31 15.04
C ALA A 9 -20.23 27.88 14.65
N LEU A 10 -19.37 27.58 15.64
CA LEU A 10 -18.03 27.03 15.47
C LEU A 10 -18.07 25.66 14.77
N ASP A 11 -18.87 24.72 15.30
CA ASP A 11 -19.03 23.37 14.73
C ASP A 11 -19.51 23.42 13.27
N GLU A 12 -20.40 24.37 12.95
CA GLU A 12 -20.90 24.53 11.58
C GLU A 12 -19.84 25.09 10.62
N VAL A 13 -19.04 26.07 11.06
CA VAL A 13 -17.90 26.56 10.25
C VAL A 13 -16.91 25.41 10.03
N GLU A 14 -16.59 24.63 11.06
CA GLU A 14 -15.69 23.47 10.94
C GLU A 14 -16.17 22.45 9.93
N ARG A 15 -17.42 22.00 10.09
CA ARG A 15 -18.06 21.04 9.19
C ARG A 15 -17.98 21.48 7.74
N LEU A 16 -18.27 22.75 7.47
CA LEU A 16 -18.29 23.30 6.12
C LEU A 16 -16.89 23.45 5.52
N VAL A 17 -15.88 23.80 6.32
CA VAL A 17 -14.50 23.93 5.84
C VAL A 17 -13.89 22.55 5.57
N VAL A 18 -14.10 21.59 6.47
CA VAL A 18 -13.69 20.18 6.23
C VAL A 18 -14.39 19.64 4.99
N GLN A 19 -15.69 19.92 4.81
CA GLN A 19 -16.41 19.55 3.60
C GLN A 19 -15.79 20.17 2.34
N ARG A 20 -15.46 21.47 2.35
CA ARG A 20 -14.78 22.14 1.22
C ARG A 20 -13.43 21.49 0.92
N LEU A 21 -12.61 21.20 1.93
CA LEU A 21 -11.30 20.58 1.77
C LEU A 21 -11.40 19.20 1.12
N LEU A 22 -12.34 18.37 1.58
CA LEU A 22 -12.58 17.05 0.99
C LEU A 22 -13.07 17.14 -0.45
N GLU A 23 -13.95 18.10 -0.77
CA GLU A 23 -14.37 18.34 -2.15
C GLU A 23 -13.21 18.82 -3.05
N MET A 24 -12.29 19.63 -2.51
CA MET A 24 -11.07 20.03 -3.22
C MET A 24 -10.14 18.83 -3.48
N THR A 25 -9.95 17.95 -2.49
CA THR A 25 -9.15 16.72 -2.67
C THR A 25 -9.74 15.81 -3.75
N LYS A 26 -11.08 15.67 -3.79
CA LYS A 26 -11.77 14.90 -4.85
C LYS A 26 -11.51 15.49 -6.23
N LEU A 27 -11.44 16.81 -6.37
CA LEU A 27 -11.15 17.47 -7.64
C LEU A 27 -9.72 17.18 -8.13
N GLY A 28 -8.77 17.05 -7.20
CA GLY A 28 -7.37 16.72 -7.49
C GLY A 28 -7.08 15.24 -7.76
N ALA A 29 -8.02 14.33 -7.50
CA ALA A 29 -7.85 12.91 -7.77
C ALA A 29 -7.86 12.60 -9.27
N SER A 30 -6.86 11.85 -9.75
CA SER A 30 -6.78 11.34 -11.12
C SER A 30 -8.03 10.49 -11.43
N SER A 31 -8.65 10.68 -12.61
CA SER A 31 -9.84 9.97 -13.15
C SER A 31 -11.27 10.50 -12.89
N VAL A 32 -11.46 11.78 -12.52
CA VAL A 32 -12.82 12.34 -12.40
C VAL A 32 -13.47 12.63 -13.76
N ALA A 33 -14.57 11.95 -14.08
CA ALA A 33 -15.36 12.23 -15.30
C ALA A 33 -15.90 13.67 -15.33
N TYR A 34 -16.08 14.25 -16.53
CA TYR A 34 -16.49 15.65 -16.70
C TYR A 34 -17.75 16.05 -15.88
N LYS A 35 -18.80 15.22 -15.91
CA LYS A 35 -20.03 15.45 -15.15
C LYS A 35 -19.80 15.47 -13.64
N LEU A 36 -18.85 14.67 -13.14
CA LEU A 36 -18.50 14.64 -11.72
C LEU A 36 -17.71 15.90 -11.34
N ARG A 37 -16.78 16.36 -12.20
CA ARG A 37 -16.10 17.66 -12.00
C ARG A 37 -17.07 18.82 -11.92
N GLU A 38 -18.10 18.84 -12.78
CA GLU A 38 -19.13 19.89 -12.73
C GLU A 38 -19.90 19.88 -11.40
N LYS A 39 -20.28 18.68 -10.91
CA LYS A 39 -20.93 18.52 -9.60
C LYS A 39 -20.04 19.00 -8.46
N ILE A 40 -18.76 18.63 -8.46
CA ILE A 40 -17.78 19.09 -7.47
C ILE A 40 -17.63 20.61 -7.53
N GLY A 41 -17.53 21.19 -8.73
CA GLY A 41 -17.46 22.65 -8.91
C GLY A 41 -18.69 23.38 -8.35
N LYS A 42 -19.90 22.84 -8.55
CA LYS A 42 -21.13 23.36 -7.93
C LYS A 42 -21.09 23.21 -6.41
N ALA A 43 -20.68 22.05 -5.90
CA ALA A 43 -20.55 21.80 -4.47
C ALA A 43 -19.57 22.77 -3.80
N LEU A 44 -18.42 23.04 -4.42
CA LEU A 44 -17.42 24.00 -3.93
C LEU A 44 -17.97 25.43 -3.87
N LYS A 45 -18.70 25.88 -4.90
CA LYS A 45 -19.37 27.19 -4.89
C LYS A 45 -20.40 27.29 -3.77
N THR A 46 -21.25 26.28 -3.62
CA THR A 46 -22.25 26.22 -2.55
C THR A 46 -21.58 26.24 -1.18
N CYS A 47 -20.54 25.42 -0.97
CA CYS A 47 -19.77 25.40 0.27
C CYS A 47 -19.13 26.75 0.58
N ALA A 48 -18.53 27.43 -0.40
CA ALA A 48 -17.94 28.76 -0.19
C ALA A 48 -18.98 29.77 0.32
N THR A 49 -20.17 29.81 -0.30
CA THR A 49 -21.25 30.70 0.17
C THR A 49 -21.78 30.32 1.55
N ALA A 50 -21.85 29.03 1.86
CA ALA A 50 -22.28 28.53 3.17
C ALA A 50 -21.25 28.91 4.26
N ILE A 51 -19.96 28.74 3.99
CA ILE A 51 -18.87 29.13 4.91
C ILE A 51 -18.93 30.64 5.17
N GLN A 52 -19.11 31.48 4.16
CA GLN A 52 -19.23 32.93 4.35
C GLN A 52 -20.40 33.30 5.27
N ARG A 53 -21.54 32.58 5.19
CA ARG A 53 -22.68 32.78 6.09
C ARG A 53 -22.37 32.30 7.50
N ALA A 54 -21.86 31.08 7.64
CA ALA A 54 -21.47 30.50 8.92
C ALA A 54 -20.41 31.36 9.65
N LEU A 55 -19.47 31.96 8.90
CA LEU A 55 -18.49 32.90 9.45
C LEU A 55 -19.11 34.16 10.04
N LYS A 56 -20.16 34.72 9.41
CA LYS A 56 -20.89 35.87 9.97
C LYS A 56 -21.58 35.50 11.29
N ASP A 57 -22.22 34.34 11.33
CA ASP A 57 -22.90 33.84 12.53
C ASP A 57 -21.90 33.55 13.66
N TYR A 58 -20.77 32.94 13.32
CA TYR A 58 -19.66 32.72 14.23
C TYR A 58 -19.10 34.03 14.78
N ASN A 59 -18.73 35.00 13.93
CA ASN A 59 -18.14 36.27 14.36
C ASN A 59 -19.11 37.09 15.23
N SER A 60 -20.41 37.03 14.93
CA SER A 60 -21.47 37.64 15.75
C SER A 60 -21.58 36.98 17.13
N ALA A 61 -21.57 35.64 17.19
CA ALA A 61 -21.61 34.91 18.46
C ALA A 61 -20.32 35.08 19.28
N ALA A 62 -19.16 35.13 18.61
CA ALA A 62 -17.83 35.33 19.21
C ALA A 62 -17.73 36.70 19.91
N ALA A 63 -18.29 37.75 19.31
CA ALA A 63 -18.31 39.10 19.89
C ALA A 63 -19.22 39.24 21.11
N GLN A 64 -20.24 38.37 21.25
CA GLN A 64 -21.19 38.38 22.37
C GLN A 64 -20.67 37.66 23.62
N LEU A 65 -19.50 37.02 23.56
CA LEU A 65 -18.89 36.36 24.71
C LEU A 65 -18.10 37.36 25.56
N SER A 66 -17.95 37.04 26.85
CA SER A 66 -17.09 37.77 27.78
C SER A 66 -16.07 36.79 28.37
N PRO A 67 -14.78 36.88 28.01
CA PRO A 67 -14.18 37.82 27.04
C PRO A 67 -14.58 37.50 25.57
N PRO A 68 -14.55 38.50 24.68
CA PRO A 68 -14.82 38.29 23.25
C PRO A 68 -13.78 37.36 22.64
N ARG A 69 -14.23 36.48 21.73
CA ARG A 69 -13.37 35.51 21.02
C ARG A 69 -12.81 36.10 19.73
N GLN A 70 -11.71 35.52 19.24
CA GLN A 70 -11.09 35.92 17.98
C GLN A 70 -12.06 35.75 16.80
N GLN A 71 -12.19 36.81 16.01
CA GLN A 71 -12.97 36.79 14.77
C GLN A 71 -12.14 36.25 13.61
N LEU A 72 -12.81 35.56 12.70
CA LEU A 72 -12.21 34.91 11.55
C LEU A 72 -12.58 35.63 10.26
N THR A 73 -11.59 35.85 9.42
CA THR A 73 -11.78 36.42 8.08
C THR A 73 -11.94 35.31 7.05
N TRP A 74 -12.61 35.62 5.94
CA TRP A 74 -12.70 34.70 4.82
C TRP A 74 -11.32 34.32 4.26
N ALA A 75 -10.37 35.27 4.19
CA ALA A 75 -9.01 35.00 3.73
C ALA A 75 -8.33 33.90 4.56
N GLN A 76 -8.38 34.02 5.90
CA GLN A 76 -7.84 33.01 6.81
C GLN A 76 -8.45 31.62 6.59
N VAL A 77 -9.73 31.52 6.23
CA VAL A 77 -10.38 30.24 5.94
C VAL A 77 -10.10 29.75 4.51
N ALA A 78 -9.97 30.68 3.58
CA ALA A 78 -9.70 30.38 2.17
C ALA A 78 -8.30 29.80 1.98
N ASP A 79 -7.31 30.32 2.72
CA ASP A 79 -5.89 29.94 2.71
C ASP A 79 -5.63 28.56 3.33
N ILE A 80 -6.61 27.99 4.03
CA ILE A 80 -6.50 26.65 4.60
C ILE A 80 -6.68 25.63 3.48
N THR A 81 -5.62 24.85 3.25
CA THR A 81 -5.53 23.83 2.19
C THR A 81 -5.50 22.40 2.73
N THR A 82 -5.24 22.23 4.02
CA THR A 82 -5.21 20.93 4.69
C THR A 82 -6.16 20.94 5.89
N VAL A 83 -6.68 19.76 6.24
CA VAL A 83 -7.55 19.61 7.42
C VAL A 83 -6.80 20.01 8.70
N GLY A 84 -5.48 19.73 8.77
CA GLY A 84 -4.63 20.17 9.88
C GLY A 84 -4.43 21.69 9.95
N GLY A 85 -4.46 22.42 8.82
CA GLY A 85 -4.44 23.88 8.82
C GLY A 85 -5.68 24.50 9.47
N PHE A 86 -6.75 23.72 9.64
CA PHE A 86 -8.00 24.13 10.25
C PHE A 86 -8.06 23.94 11.79
N ASP A 87 -6.91 23.76 12.46
CA ASP A 87 -6.84 23.73 13.93
C ASP A 87 -7.19 25.06 14.61
N LEU A 88 -7.45 26.11 13.81
CA LEU A 88 -7.85 27.45 14.25
C LEU A 88 -9.14 27.48 15.09
N LEU A 89 -9.94 26.40 15.11
CA LEU A 89 -11.22 26.34 15.80
C LEU A 89 -11.22 25.57 17.13
N ARG A 90 -10.09 25.03 17.59
CA ARG A 90 -10.03 24.29 18.87
C ARG A 90 -9.92 25.20 20.09
N ASP A 91 -10.96 25.99 20.33
CA ASP A 91 -11.27 26.57 21.64
C ASP A 91 -12.09 25.58 22.52
N THR A 92 -11.94 24.27 22.29
CA THR A 92 -12.63 23.22 23.06
C THR A 92 -11.70 22.63 24.12
N ARG A 93 -11.98 22.96 25.39
CA ARG A 93 -11.43 22.41 26.65
C ARG A 93 -9.91 22.42 26.87
N SER A 94 -9.07 22.24 25.85
CA SER A 94 -7.61 22.34 25.89
C SER A 94 -7.11 22.95 24.59
N ASP A 95 -6.46 24.10 24.65
CA ASP A 95 -5.90 24.78 23.49
C ASP A 95 -4.69 24.01 22.95
N ILE A 96 -4.94 23.17 21.93
CA ILE A 96 -3.90 22.33 21.32
C ILE A 96 -2.91 23.12 20.46
N ARG A 97 -3.21 24.37 20.09
CA ARG A 97 -2.33 25.20 19.25
C ARG A 97 -0.97 25.47 19.90
N LYS A 98 -0.93 25.35 21.23
CA LYS A 98 0.28 25.47 22.04
C LYS A 98 1.11 24.18 22.09
N LEU A 99 0.56 23.06 21.61
CA LEU A 99 1.27 21.80 21.58
C LEU A 99 2.22 21.78 20.38
N GLU A 100 3.42 21.25 20.58
CA GLU A 100 4.47 21.24 19.56
C GLU A 100 4.03 20.49 18.29
N TRP A 101 3.21 19.45 18.40
CA TRP A 101 2.69 18.71 17.25
C TRP A 101 1.61 19.46 16.46
N ALA A 102 1.03 20.54 16.97
CA ALA A 102 0.05 21.36 16.25
C ALA A 102 0.72 22.47 15.41
N ASN A 103 2.02 22.75 15.64
CA ASN A 103 2.79 23.68 14.83
C ASN A 103 2.84 23.17 13.36
N PRO A 104 2.42 23.97 12.36
CA PRO A 104 2.47 23.57 10.96
C PRO A 104 3.87 23.10 10.51
N GLU A 105 4.94 23.77 10.94
CA GLU A 105 6.32 23.40 10.56
C GLU A 105 6.70 22.03 11.13
N HIS A 106 6.35 21.76 12.39
CA HIS A 106 6.62 20.48 13.02
C HIS A 106 5.79 19.35 12.40
N ARG A 107 4.55 19.62 11.99
CA ARG A 107 3.71 18.63 11.29
C ARG A 107 4.28 18.29 9.93
N GLU A 108 4.70 19.28 9.16
CA GLU A 108 5.35 19.07 7.88
C GLU A 108 6.63 18.24 8.04
N ALA A 109 7.48 18.60 9.00
CA ALA A 109 8.68 17.82 9.33
C ALA A 109 8.34 16.38 9.76
N THR A 110 7.29 16.19 10.57
CA THR A 110 6.84 14.86 11.00
C THR A 110 6.32 14.04 9.81
N LEU A 111 5.54 14.63 8.91
CA LEU A 111 5.04 13.94 7.71
C LEU A 111 6.18 13.51 6.80
N LEU A 112 7.19 14.38 6.61
CA LEU A 112 8.40 14.03 5.84
C LEU A 112 9.18 12.89 6.51
N TYR A 113 9.39 12.98 7.83
CA TYR A 113 10.06 11.94 8.60
C TYR A 113 9.33 10.60 8.51
N LEU A 114 8.01 10.59 8.73
CA LEU A 114 7.19 9.38 8.64
C LEU A 114 7.15 8.82 7.21
N GLY A 115 7.14 9.69 6.19
CA GLY A 115 7.27 9.29 4.80
C GLY A 115 8.59 8.56 4.54
N ILE A 116 9.71 9.13 5.00
CA ILE A 116 11.04 8.51 4.87
C ILE A 116 11.09 7.18 5.65
N SER A 117 10.59 7.15 6.88
CA SER A 117 10.54 5.93 7.70
C SER A 117 9.70 4.85 7.02
N GLY A 118 8.54 5.22 6.47
CA GLY A 118 7.65 4.31 5.74
C GLY A 118 8.29 3.79 4.45
N HIS A 119 9.01 4.62 3.70
CA HIS A 119 9.76 4.16 2.53
C HIS A 119 10.84 3.14 2.90
N ASN A 120 11.56 3.36 4.00
CA ASN A 120 12.59 2.43 4.48
C ASN A 120 12.00 1.09 4.92
N GLU A 121 10.83 1.11 5.55
CA GLU A 121 10.09 -0.11 5.91
C GLU A 121 9.57 -0.84 4.67
N GLU A 122 9.00 -0.09 3.71
CA GLU A 122 8.49 -0.65 2.46
C GLU A 122 9.59 -1.31 1.63
N ILE A 123 10.81 -0.74 1.58
CA ILE A 123 11.96 -1.40 0.94
C ILE A 123 12.23 -2.77 1.56
N LYS A 124 12.26 -2.85 2.90
CA LYS A 124 12.48 -4.13 3.61
C LYS A 124 11.37 -5.12 3.32
N ARG A 125 10.12 -4.66 3.26
CA ARG A 125 8.97 -5.51 2.94
C ARG A 125 9.04 -6.03 1.50
N LEU A 126 9.35 -5.16 0.54
CA LEU A 126 9.46 -5.52 -0.87
C LEU A 126 10.56 -6.56 -1.13
N ASN A 127 11.61 -6.60 -0.31
CA ASN A 127 12.63 -7.66 -0.39
C ASN A 127 12.06 -9.08 -0.19
N PHE A 128 10.95 -9.20 0.55
CA PHE A 128 10.22 -10.48 0.71
C PHE A 128 9.08 -10.61 -0.29
N GLU A 129 8.40 -9.52 -0.60
CA GLU A 129 7.23 -9.55 -1.47
C GLU A 129 7.60 -9.80 -2.95
N ILE A 130 8.78 -9.36 -3.41
CA ILE A 130 9.26 -9.62 -4.78
C ILE A 130 9.48 -11.13 -5.02
N PRO A 131 10.27 -11.85 -4.19
CA PRO A 131 10.39 -13.31 -4.31
C PRO A 131 9.04 -14.04 -4.25
N ARG A 132 8.14 -13.62 -3.35
CA ARG A 132 6.80 -14.20 -3.23
C ARG A 132 5.95 -14.00 -4.48
N LEU A 133 6.03 -12.81 -5.08
CA LEU A 133 5.34 -12.50 -6.33
C LEU A 133 5.87 -13.39 -7.47
N LEU A 134 7.19 -13.56 -7.57
CA LEU A 134 7.81 -14.44 -8.57
C LEU A 134 7.39 -15.89 -8.38
N THR A 135 7.41 -16.40 -7.15
CA THR A 135 6.91 -17.74 -6.82
C THR A 135 5.45 -17.90 -7.21
N PHE A 136 4.59 -16.94 -6.85
CA PHE A 136 3.18 -16.95 -7.22
C PHE A 136 3.00 -16.98 -8.75
N MET A 137 3.79 -16.21 -9.50
CA MET A 137 3.70 -16.17 -10.96
C MET A 137 4.13 -17.49 -11.62
N ILE A 138 5.16 -18.16 -11.08
CA ILE A 138 5.61 -19.49 -11.55
C ILE A 138 4.56 -20.56 -11.20
N ASP A 139 4.02 -20.51 -9.99
CA ASP A 139 2.96 -21.41 -9.54
C ASP A 139 1.68 -21.27 -10.39
N ASP A 140 1.25 -20.04 -10.62
CA ASP A 140 0.07 -19.72 -11.46
C ASP A 140 0.29 -20.26 -12.88
N HIS A 141 1.48 -20.06 -13.46
CA HIS A 141 1.84 -20.66 -14.74
C HIS A 141 1.69 -22.19 -14.74
N ALA A 142 2.27 -22.87 -13.74
CA ALA A 142 2.19 -24.32 -13.62
C ALA A 142 0.74 -24.82 -13.48
N ASP A 143 -0.10 -24.10 -12.73
CA ASP A 143 -1.51 -24.44 -12.56
C ASP A 143 -2.30 -24.30 -13.86
N TYR A 144 -2.07 -23.23 -14.63
CA TYR A 144 -2.68 -23.07 -15.95
C TYR A 144 -2.26 -24.17 -16.92
N VAL A 145 -0.95 -24.46 -17.02
CA VAL A 145 -0.44 -25.51 -17.92
C VAL A 145 -1.04 -26.88 -17.55
N ARG A 146 -1.11 -27.20 -16.25
CA ARG A 146 -1.71 -28.44 -15.78
C ARG A 146 -3.20 -28.54 -16.11
N ALA A 147 -3.96 -27.47 -15.86
CA ALA A 147 -5.39 -27.43 -16.15
C ALA A 147 -5.68 -27.52 -17.65
N ILE A 148 -4.88 -26.85 -18.49
CA ILE A 148 -5.01 -26.93 -19.94
C ILE A 148 -4.72 -28.36 -20.43
N ARG A 149 -3.61 -28.97 -19.96
CA ARG A 149 -3.25 -30.36 -20.32
C ARG A 149 -4.33 -31.37 -19.92
N SER A 150 -4.94 -31.22 -18.74
CA SER A 150 -5.98 -32.15 -18.27
C SER A 150 -7.27 -32.07 -19.10
N HIS A 151 -7.61 -30.88 -19.63
CA HIS A 151 -8.84 -30.65 -20.40
C HIS A 151 -8.68 -30.82 -21.92
N ILE A 152 -7.46 -30.97 -22.44
CA ILE A 152 -7.15 -31.26 -23.86
C ILE A 152 -7.26 -32.76 -24.21
N SER A 153 -7.26 -33.65 -23.21
CA SER A 153 -7.47 -35.11 -23.38
C SER A 153 -8.81 -35.42 -24.09
N PRO A 154 -9.01 -36.60 -24.74
CA PRO A 154 -9.84 -36.82 -25.94
C PRO A 154 -11.36 -36.60 -25.81
N SER A 155 -11.86 -36.08 -24.69
CA SER A 155 -13.26 -35.70 -24.53
C SER A 155 -13.53 -34.34 -25.21
N VAL A 156 -14.48 -34.32 -26.15
CA VAL A 156 -14.92 -33.09 -26.85
C VAL A 156 -15.48 -32.04 -25.88
N SER A 157 -15.92 -32.44 -24.68
CA SER A 157 -16.51 -31.56 -23.68
C SER A 157 -15.51 -30.63 -22.96
N GLY A 158 -14.23 -30.98 -22.92
CA GLY A 158 -13.20 -30.19 -22.22
C GLY A 158 -12.61 -29.05 -23.05
N LEU A 159 -12.77 -29.10 -24.37
CA LEU A 159 -12.10 -28.21 -25.31
C LEU A 159 -12.44 -26.72 -25.14
N PRO A 160 -13.72 -26.31 -24.92
CA PRO A 160 -14.04 -24.89 -24.71
C PRO A 160 -13.39 -24.30 -23.45
N LEU A 161 -13.35 -25.08 -22.37
CA LEU A 161 -12.71 -24.64 -21.12
C LEU A 161 -11.20 -24.52 -21.29
N ALA A 162 -10.55 -25.48 -21.96
CA ALA A 162 -9.12 -25.41 -22.26
C ALA A 162 -8.78 -24.17 -23.11
N HIS A 163 -9.65 -23.79 -24.06
CA HIS A 163 -9.49 -22.59 -24.89
C HIS A 163 -9.56 -21.30 -24.05
N GLU A 164 -10.56 -21.17 -23.18
CA GLU A 164 -10.68 -20.00 -22.28
C GLU A 164 -9.50 -19.89 -21.32
N LEU A 165 -9.09 -21.02 -20.71
CA LEU A 165 -7.90 -21.07 -19.85
C LEU A 165 -6.64 -20.67 -20.60
N SER A 166 -6.48 -21.10 -21.85
CA SER A 166 -5.34 -20.71 -22.69
C SER A 166 -5.32 -19.21 -22.98
N THR A 167 -6.49 -18.62 -23.26
CA THR A 167 -6.63 -17.17 -23.51
C THR A 167 -6.28 -16.37 -22.25
N GLN A 168 -6.77 -16.79 -21.09
CA GLN A 168 -6.46 -16.13 -19.82
C GLN A 168 -4.99 -16.29 -19.43
N TRP A 169 -4.42 -17.47 -19.66
CA TRP A 169 -3.01 -17.76 -19.43
C TRP A 169 -2.12 -16.85 -20.28
N GLN A 170 -2.41 -16.66 -21.57
CA GLN A 170 -1.66 -15.74 -22.43
C GLN A 170 -1.71 -14.29 -21.92
N LEU A 171 -2.89 -13.81 -21.50
CA LEU A 171 -3.02 -12.48 -20.93
C LEU A 171 -2.17 -12.32 -19.66
N ARG A 172 -2.21 -13.30 -18.77
CA ARG A 172 -1.40 -13.30 -17.54
C ARG A 172 0.09 -13.34 -17.84
N THR A 173 0.52 -14.17 -18.77
CA THR A 173 1.92 -14.23 -19.22
C THR A 173 2.40 -12.86 -19.72
N ASN A 174 1.60 -12.17 -20.53
CA ASN A 174 1.96 -10.82 -20.99
C ASN A 174 2.09 -9.80 -19.85
N ILE A 175 1.19 -9.84 -18.87
CA ILE A 175 1.27 -8.99 -17.67
C ILE A 175 2.53 -9.33 -16.87
N ASN A 176 2.80 -10.62 -16.69
CA ASN A 176 3.97 -11.13 -15.97
C ASN A 176 5.28 -10.68 -16.64
N CYS A 177 5.37 -10.70 -17.97
CA CYS A 177 6.51 -10.14 -18.71
C CYS A 177 6.74 -8.66 -18.35
N CYS A 178 5.69 -7.83 -18.40
CA CYS A 178 5.78 -6.41 -18.04
C CYS A 178 6.21 -6.19 -16.59
N ILE A 179 5.70 -7.00 -15.66
CA ILE A 179 6.08 -6.94 -14.24
C ILE A 179 7.56 -7.27 -14.09
N VAL A 180 8.03 -8.36 -14.69
CA VAL A 180 9.43 -8.84 -14.59
C VAL A 180 10.39 -7.85 -15.23
N GLU A 181 10.06 -7.29 -16.40
CA GLU A 181 10.84 -6.21 -17.00
C GLU A 181 10.97 -5.01 -16.05
N GLN A 182 9.88 -4.64 -15.39
CA GLN A 182 9.91 -3.54 -14.43
C GLN A 182 10.76 -3.89 -13.20
N LEU A 183 10.69 -5.14 -12.70
CA LEU A 183 11.53 -5.62 -11.60
C LEU A 183 13.03 -5.63 -11.97
N VAL A 184 13.37 -5.99 -13.21
CA VAL A 184 14.75 -5.91 -13.71
C VAL A 184 15.22 -4.47 -13.85
N ARG A 185 14.33 -3.54 -14.22
CA ARG A 185 14.68 -2.11 -14.25
C ARG A 185 14.87 -1.56 -12.82
N THR A 186 14.03 -1.95 -11.87
CA THR A 186 14.15 -1.50 -10.48
C THR A 186 15.37 -2.09 -9.78
N SER A 187 15.77 -3.33 -10.11
CA SER A 187 16.96 -3.95 -9.52
C SER A 187 18.27 -3.23 -9.91
N ARG A 188 18.26 -2.46 -10.99
CA ARG A 188 19.39 -1.63 -11.45
C ARG A 188 19.49 -0.28 -10.75
N LEU A 189 18.49 0.10 -9.94
CA LEU A 189 18.50 1.37 -9.22
C LEU A 189 19.43 1.30 -8.01
N SER A 190 20.09 2.42 -7.71
CA SER A 190 20.90 2.55 -6.50
C SER A 190 20.01 2.41 -5.26
N GLY A 191 20.36 1.48 -4.37
CA GLY A 191 19.60 1.21 -3.14
C GLY A 191 18.64 0.03 -3.23
N PHE A 192 18.58 -0.69 -4.36
CA PHE A 192 17.94 -1.99 -4.41
C PHE A 192 18.67 -2.99 -3.51
N THR A 193 17.94 -3.68 -2.64
CA THR A 193 18.48 -4.65 -1.67
C THR A 193 17.75 -6.00 -1.72
N GLY A 194 16.83 -6.16 -2.69
CA GLY A 194 16.01 -7.36 -2.85
C GLY A 194 16.70 -8.44 -3.68
N SER A 195 15.98 -9.53 -3.90
CA SER A 195 16.38 -10.61 -4.80
C SER A 195 15.36 -10.77 -5.91
N LEU A 196 15.83 -11.13 -7.11
CA LEU A 196 15.00 -11.54 -8.25
C LEU A 196 14.89 -13.06 -8.37
N LEU A 197 15.25 -13.78 -7.31
CA LEU A 197 15.05 -15.22 -7.23
C LEU A 197 13.69 -15.53 -6.59
N PRO A 198 12.95 -16.53 -7.09
CA PRO A 198 11.75 -17.03 -6.44
C PRO A 198 12.04 -17.52 -5.01
N SER A 199 11.06 -17.37 -4.13
CA SER A 199 11.07 -17.98 -2.79
C SER A 199 10.52 -19.41 -2.79
N GLU A 200 10.84 -20.16 -1.74
CA GLU A 200 10.22 -21.45 -1.47
C GLU A 200 8.81 -21.27 -0.86
N ARG A 201 7.84 -22.06 -1.35
CA ARG A 201 6.47 -22.07 -0.84
C ARG A 201 6.22 -23.36 -0.07
N GLU A 202 6.02 -23.22 1.23
CA GLU A 202 5.65 -24.37 2.07
C GLU A 202 4.32 -25.00 1.63
N GLY A 203 4.29 -26.34 1.61
CA GLY A 203 3.09 -27.12 1.33
C GLY A 203 2.72 -27.26 -0.16
N ARG A 204 3.59 -26.82 -1.08
CA ARG A 204 3.41 -27.05 -2.52
C ARG A 204 4.60 -27.80 -3.09
N GLU A 205 4.34 -28.98 -3.67
CA GLU A 205 5.35 -29.72 -4.41
C GLU A 205 5.66 -29.03 -5.74
N VAL A 206 6.94 -28.89 -6.04
CA VAL A 206 7.41 -28.38 -7.34
C VAL A 206 7.25 -29.47 -8.37
N ASP A 207 6.45 -29.20 -9.40
CA ASP A 207 6.26 -30.12 -10.53
C ASP A 207 7.31 -29.83 -11.60
N TYR A 208 8.47 -30.49 -11.48
CA TYR A 208 9.59 -30.37 -12.41
C TYR A 208 9.25 -30.82 -13.84
N SER A 209 8.10 -31.47 -14.05
CA SER A 209 7.60 -31.87 -15.39
C SER A 209 7.05 -30.68 -16.19
N ILE A 210 6.84 -29.53 -15.55
CA ILE A 210 6.35 -28.31 -16.19
C ILE A 210 7.53 -27.39 -16.45
N CYS A 211 7.72 -27.03 -17.72
CA CYS A 211 8.73 -26.05 -18.11
C CYS A 211 8.46 -24.69 -17.47
N LEU A 212 9.53 -23.97 -17.14
CA LEU A 212 9.42 -22.59 -16.70
C LEU A 212 8.85 -21.71 -17.81
N PRO A 213 8.14 -20.62 -17.47
CA PRO A 213 7.68 -19.65 -18.46
C PRO A 213 8.86 -18.91 -19.09
N ASP A 214 8.72 -18.50 -20.36
CA ASP A 214 9.76 -17.80 -21.13
C ASP A 214 10.32 -16.56 -20.41
N TRP A 215 9.49 -15.79 -19.70
CA TRP A 215 9.98 -14.63 -18.96
C TRP A 215 10.91 -15.01 -17.79
N ALA A 216 10.73 -16.20 -17.20
CA ALA A 216 11.58 -16.68 -16.12
C ALA A 216 12.95 -17.13 -16.65
N THR A 217 12.97 -17.82 -17.80
CA THR A 217 14.22 -18.25 -18.44
C THR A 217 14.93 -17.07 -19.10
N ASP A 218 14.24 -16.34 -19.98
CA ASP A 218 14.88 -15.38 -20.89
C ASP A 218 15.22 -14.07 -20.19
N THR A 219 14.39 -13.64 -19.24
CA THR A 219 14.56 -12.34 -18.57
C THR A 219 15.27 -12.46 -17.23
N LEU A 220 15.01 -13.52 -16.47
CA LEU A 220 15.62 -13.74 -15.16
C LEU A 220 16.77 -14.77 -15.17
N GLY A 221 16.93 -15.55 -16.25
CA GLY A 221 17.98 -16.57 -16.33
C GLY A 221 17.75 -17.75 -15.39
N LEU A 222 16.50 -18.05 -15.06
CA LEU A 222 16.17 -19.16 -14.17
C LEU A 222 16.23 -20.49 -14.92
N GLU A 223 16.85 -21.48 -14.30
CA GLU A 223 16.99 -22.84 -14.81
C GLU A 223 16.48 -23.84 -13.76
N ILE A 224 15.89 -24.94 -14.22
CA ILE A 224 15.54 -26.07 -13.34
C ILE A 224 16.83 -26.88 -13.15
N VAL A 225 17.38 -26.87 -11.94
CA VAL A 225 18.50 -27.74 -11.57
C VAL A 225 17.92 -29.08 -11.13
N ASP A 226 18.19 -30.13 -11.90
CA ASP A 226 17.94 -31.50 -11.46
C ASP A 226 19.05 -31.88 -10.46
N ASP A 227 18.75 -31.86 -9.16
CA ASP A 227 19.61 -32.45 -8.13
C ASP A 227 19.58 -33.99 -8.28
N PHE A 228 20.27 -34.50 -9.31
CA PHE A 228 20.60 -35.90 -9.52
C PHE A 228 22.11 -36.13 -9.37
N ASP A 229 22.74 -35.51 -8.39
CA ASP A 229 24.05 -35.96 -7.93
C ASP A 229 23.86 -37.06 -6.87
N GLU A 230 24.25 -38.28 -7.24
CA GLU A 230 24.23 -39.49 -6.43
C GLU A 230 24.73 -39.22 -5.01
N ALA A 231 23.88 -39.43 -4.02
CA ALA A 231 24.35 -39.63 -2.66
C ALA A 231 25.20 -40.92 -2.65
N GLU A 232 26.54 -40.79 -2.66
CA GLU A 232 27.43 -41.88 -2.32
C GLU A 232 27.01 -42.44 -0.96
N GLU A 233 26.46 -43.66 -0.96
CA GLU A 233 26.23 -44.43 0.25
C GLU A 233 27.58 -44.69 0.95
N THR A 234 27.96 -43.85 1.90
CA THR A 234 28.95 -44.24 2.90
C THR A 234 28.27 -45.19 3.90
N GLN A 235 28.16 -46.47 3.52
CA GLN A 235 28.00 -47.55 4.47
C GLN A 235 29.31 -47.69 5.27
N ASN A 236 29.44 -46.94 6.35
CA ASN A 236 30.32 -47.33 7.45
C ASN A 236 29.42 -47.96 8.52
N MET A 237 29.39 -49.29 8.51
CA MET A 237 28.93 -50.10 9.63
C MET A 237 29.83 -49.83 10.84
N ASP A 238 29.22 -49.37 11.92
CA ASP A 238 29.79 -49.46 13.26
C ASP A 238 29.89 -50.94 13.67
N ASP A 239 31.04 -51.34 14.21
CA ASP A 239 31.16 -52.13 15.45
C ASP A 239 32.65 -52.41 15.73
N ASP A 240 33.21 -51.74 16.74
CA ASP A 240 33.57 -52.42 17.99
C ASP A 240 34.48 -51.55 18.90
N LEU A 241 33.97 -51.32 20.11
CA LEU A 241 34.67 -51.39 21.39
C LEU A 241 35.79 -50.37 21.71
N VAL A 242 35.56 -49.53 22.73
CA VAL A 242 36.16 -49.70 24.08
C VAL A 242 35.83 -48.48 24.96
N ASP A 243 35.26 -48.79 26.13
CA ASP A 243 35.17 -47.95 27.33
C ASP A 243 36.43 -47.12 27.62
N CYS A 244 36.25 -45.84 27.99
CA CYS A 244 36.88 -45.30 29.21
C CYS A 244 36.32 -43.92 29.59
N VAL A 245 35.50 -43.92 30.64
CA VAL A 245 35.66 -43.12 31.86
C VAL A 245 36.46 -41.81 31.72
N MET A 246 35.79 -40.67 31.88
CA MET A 246 35.94 -39.84 33.09
C MET A 246 35.03 -38.61 33.02
N ASP A 247 34.15 -38.58 34.02
CA ASP A 247 33.56 -37.41 34.63
C ASP A 247 34.57 -36.27 34.91
N GLN A 248 34.00 -35.06 34.98
CA GLN A 248 34.50 -33.84 35.63
C GLN A 248 35.55 -32.97 34.90
N LEU A 249 35.16 -31.74 34.57
CA LEU A 249 35.44 -30.50 35.34
C LEU A 249 34.95 -29.29 34.51
N PHE A 250 33.88 -28.60 34.91
CA PHE A 250 33.95 -27.30 35.60
C PHE A 250 34.91 -26.27 34.97
N ILE A 251 34.38 -25.38 34.12
CA ILE A 251 34.17 -23.91 34.30
C ILE A 251 33.91 -23.30 32.92
#